data_AF-A0A0C9S8A1-F1
#
_entry.id   AF-A0A0C9S8A1-F1
#
_cell.length_a   1.000
_cell.length_b   1.000
_cell.length_c   1.000
_cell.angle_alpha   90.00
_cell.angle_beta   90.00
_cell.angle_gamma   90.00
#
_symmetry.space_group_name_H-M   'P 1'
#
loop_
_entity.id
_entity.type
_entity.pdbx_description
1 polymer ?
#
loop_
_entity_poly.entity_id
_entity_poly.type
_entity_poly.pdbx_seq_one_letter_code
_entity_poly.pdbx_strand_id
1 'polypeptide(L)'
;MLAMRSTRASSYVNWVATGLNTVVIVFVLIAGFVHAKPFNLTPFLPYGPRGVFRAAAVVYFAYGGFDAIATMAEETKNPSRDIPLGLLGSMSAITVIYCLMALSLCLMQNYKELDENAAFAIAFGGAGMHWAKYLVAVGALKGMTTVLLVGTVGQARYVTHIARSHIIPRWFALVNETTGTPINATLVMTSASACLALFSSLDVLASLLSVSTLFIFMMMAVALLVRRHYVKDKTSKLQLQLLVCFIVVIICSSVGTAAYWAVSEGWVGYTVTVSAWFVATAGMAVFVPQQRAPKVWGVPMVPWLPSLSIAINIFLMGSLEPASFTRFGICTGVMLIYYLFFGLHATYDVAHKTPDSPVKPRLPSPGEAEAKSSSTPTTHVNQEPPYNHV
;
A
#
# COMPACT_ATOMS: atom_id res chain seq x y z
N MET A 1 -3.54 -5.32 -21.52
CA MET A 1 -3.55 -6.56 -22.33
C MET A 1 -2.57 -7.61 -21.80
N LEU A 2 -1.30 -7.26 -21.52
CA LEU A 2 -0.31 -8.18 -20.92
C LEU A 2 -0.73 -8.79 -19.56
N ALA A 3 -1.39 -8.03 -18.70
CA ALA A 3 -1.89 -8.53 -17.40
C ALA A 3 -2.92 -9.67 -17.50
N MET A 4 -3.57 -9.84 -18.66
CA MET A 4 -4.74 -10.71 -18.80
C MET A 4 -4.41 -12.11 -19.31
N ARG A 5 -3.14 -12.43 -19.65
CA ARG A 5 -2.82 -13.62 -20.47
C ARG A 5 -2.21 -14.83 -19.75
N SER A 6 -2.00 -14.83 -18.42
CA SER A 6 -1.76 -16.01 -17.54
C SER A 6 -0.88 -15.62 -16.33
N THR A 7 -1.31 -15.98 -15.12
CA THR A 7 -0.58 -15.70 -13.87
C THR A 7 0.76 -16.43 -13.75
N ARG A 8 0.86 -17.66 -14.26
CA ARG A 8 2.09 -18.49 -14.15
C ARG A 8 3.21 -18.02 -15.08
N ALA A 9 2.87 -17.69 -16.33
CA ALA A 9 3.82 -17.10 -17.27
C ALA A 9 4.22 -15.67 -16.84
N SER A 10 3.30 -14.92 -16.25
CA SER A 10 3.55 -13.58 -15.71
C SER A 10 4.62 -13.57 -14.61
N SER A 11 4.65 -14.58 -13.73
CA SER A 11 5.65 -14.66 -12.66
C SER A 11 7.08 -14.82 -13.20
N TYR A 12 7.30 -15.70 -14.19
CA TYR A 12 8.61 -15.89 -14.80
C TYR A 12 9.08 -14.64 -15.55
N VAL A 13 8.18 -14.04 -16.34
CA VAL A 13 8.46 -12.78 -17.05
C VAL A 13 8.79 -11.67 -16.05
N ASN A 14 8.06 -11.58 -14.94
CA ASN A 14 8.32 -10.60 -13.89
C ASN A 14 9.68 -10.82 -13.21
N TRP A 15 10.09 -12.06 -13.00
CA TRP A 15 11.39 -12.38 -12.40
C TRP A 15 12.54 -11.95 -13.31
N VAL A 16 12.49 -12.31 -14.60
CA VAL A 16 13.50 -11.89 -15.61
C VAL A 16 13.52 -10.36 -15.76
N ALA A 17 12.34 -9.76 -15.85
CA ALA A 17 12.17 -8.31 -15.91
C ALA A 17 12.81 -7.61 -14.69
N THR A 18 12.60 -8.15 -13.50
CA THR A 18 13.16 -7.61 -12.25
C THR A 18 14.68 -7.75 -12.25
N GLY A 19 15.22 -8.92 -12.62
CA GLY A 19 16.66 -9.14 -12.72
C GLY A 19 17.35 -8.15 -13.65
N LEU A 20 16.77 -7.92 -14.84
CA LEU A 20 17.29 -6.93 -15.79
C LEU A 20 17.29 -5.50 -15.18
N ASN A 21 16.23 -5.12 -14.47
CA ASN A 21 16.15 -3.81 -13.83
C ASN A 21 17.19 -3.66 -12.71
N THR A 22 17.40 -4.71 -11.92
CA THR A 22 18.43 -4.74 -10.87
C THR A 22 19.83 -4.57 -11.47
N VAL A 23 20.14 -5.20 -12.60
CA VAL A 23 21.42 -5.01 -13.30
C VAL A 23 21.63 -3.56 -13.72
N VAL A 24 20.59 -2.89 -14.26
CA VAL A 24 20.67 -1.47 -14.62
C VAL A 24 20.92 -0.61 -13.38
N ILE A 25 20.26 -0.87 -12.26
CA ILE A 25 20.48 -0.14 -11.00
C ILE A 25 21.92 -0.31 -10.51
N VAL A 26 22.45 -1.54 -10.52
CA VAL A 26 23.83 -1.81 -10.12
C VAL A 26 24.81 -1.07 -11.04
N PHE A 27 24.56 -1.07 -12.35
CA PHE A 27 25.35 -0.28 -13.30
C PHE A 27 25.32 1.21 -12.98
N VAL A 28 24.15 1.79 -12.71
CA VAL A 28 24.00 3.21 -12.33
C VAL A 28 24.80 3.53 -11.08
N LEU A 29 24.75 2.67 -10.06
CA LEU A 29 25.52 2.85 -8.84
C LEU A 29 27.02 2.85 -9.11
N ILE A 30 27.54 1.83 -9.80
CA ILE A 30 28.98 1.72 -10.09
C ILE A 30 29.44 2.92 -10.93
N ALA A 31 28.75 3.20 -12.04
CA ALA A 31 29.11 4.28 -12.95
C ALA A 31 29.02 5.66 -12.29
N GLY A 32 28.03 5.87 -11.43
CA GLY A 32 27.84 7.11 -10.70
C GLY A 32 28.89 7.34 -9.61
N PHE A 33 29.32 6.29 -8.89
CA PHE A 33 30.43 6.40 -7.94
C PHE A 33 31.79 6.61 -8.62
N VAL A 34 32.00 6.06 -9.82
CA VAL A 34 33.23 6.30 -10.60
C VAL A 34 33.36 7.77 -11.02
N HIS A 35 32.25 8.47 -11.27
CA HIS A 35 32.22 9.89 -11.65
C HIS A 35 31.93 10.82 -10.47
N ALA A 36 32.11 10.33 -9.24
CA ALA A 36 31.81 11.08 -8.03
C ALA A 36 32.77 12.26 -7.84
N LYS A 37 32.22 13.46 -7.66
CA LYS A 37 32.97 14.67 -7.28
C LYS A 37 32.57 15.07 -5.85
N PRO A 38 33.42 14.83 -4.84
CA PRO A 38 33.09 15.11 -3.43
C PRO A 38 32.69 16.58 -3.16
N PHE A 39 33.17 17.51 -3.99
CA PHE A 39 32.82 18.93 -3.90
C PHE A 39 31.31 19.20 -4.07
N ASN A 40 30.58 18.36 -4.81
CA ASN A 40 29.14 18.54 -5.02
C ASN A 40 28.32 18.29 -3.74
N LEU A 41 28.88 17.63 -2.74
CA LEU A 41 28.24 17.39 -1.44
C LEU A 41 28.27 18.61 -0.51
N THR A 42 29.05 19.65 -0.84
CA THR A 42 29.09 20.88 -0.03
C THR A 42 28.21 21.96 -0.64
N PRO A 43 27.23 22.52 0.10
CA PRO A 43 26.77 22.18 1.45
C PRO A 43 25.84 20.95 1.51
N PHE A 44 26.00 20.09 2.53
CA PHE A 44 25.23 18.82 2.66
C PHE A 44 23.75 19.05 3.02
N LEU A 45 23.45 20.11 3.78
CA LEU A 45 22.09 20.45 4.23
C LEU A 45 21.72 21.89 3.83
N PRO A 46 21.52 22.18 2.53
CA PRO A 46 21.19 23.54 2.08
C PRO A 46 19.86 24.04 2.65
N TYR A 47 18.90 23.13 2.88
CA TYR A 47 17.57 23.44 3.40
C TYR A 47 17.39 23.11 4.90
N GLY A 48 18.49 22.78 5.59
CA GLY A 48 18.49 22.37 6.98
C GLY A 48 17.63 21.13 7.29
N PRO A 49 17.38 20.84 8.58
CA PRO A 49 16.60 19.68 9.00
C PRO A 49 15.14 19.70 8.50
N ARG A 50 14.53 20.89 8.37
CA ARG A 50 13.15 21.05 7.86
C ARG A 50 13.01 20.58 6.42
N GLY A 51 13.97 20.91 5.55
CA GLY A 51 13.98 20.41 4.18
C GLY A 51 14.07 18.90 4.10
N VAL A 52 14.88 18.27 4.96
CA VAL A 52 15.04 16.81 5.01
C VAL A 52 13.74 16.12 5.37
N PHE A 53 13.04 16.57 6.41
CA PHE A 53 11.78 15.93 6.82
C PHE A 53 10.63 16.16 5.84
N ARG A 54 10.56 17.32 5.20
CA ARG A 54 9.60 17.58 4.11
C ARG A 54 9.86 16.69 2.91
N ALA A 55 11.12 16.54 2.49
CA ALA A 55 11.49 15.63 1.41
C ALA A 55 11.21 14.17 1.78
N ALA A 56 11.55 13.75 3.01
CA ALA A 56 11.29 12.39 3.49
C ALA A 56 9.79 12.04 3.44
N ALA A 57 8.91 13.00 3.79
CA ALA A 57 7.47 12.79 3.74
C ALA A 57 6.93 12.64 2.31
N VAL A 58 7.52 13.30 1.31
CA VAL A 58 7.11 13.17 -0.11
C VAL A 58 7.73 11.93 -0.77
N VAL A 59 9.03 11.70 -0.54
CA VAL A 59 9.78 10.54 -1.08
C VAL A 59 9.27 9.22 -0.48
N TYR A 60 8.53 9.28 0.63
CA TYR A 60 7.83 8.15 1.22
C TYR A 60 7.03 7.34 0.19
N PHE A 61 6.37 8.02 -0.76
CA PHE A 61 5.64 7.37 -1.85
C PHE A 61 6.50 6.36 -2.64
N ALA A 62 7.81 6.61 -2.80
CA ALA A 62 8.73 5.73 -3.52
C ALA A 62 8.97 4.38 -2.81
N TYR A 63 8.66 4.29 -1.52
CA TYR A 63 8.70 3.05 -0.74
C TYR A 63 7.38 2.27 -0.78
N GLY A 64 6.34 2.80 -1.41
CA GLY A 64 5.06 2.12 -1.57
C GLY A 64 5.17 0.83 -2.40
N GLY A 65 4.27 -0.13 -2.14
CA GLY A 65 4.17 -1.38 -2.90
C GLY A 65 4.58 -2.64 -2.12
N PHE A 66 5.15 -2.50 -0.93
CA PHE A 66 5.48 -3.64 -0.07
C PHE A 66 4.25 -4.38 0.47
N ASP A 67 3.15 -3.65 0.61
CA ASP A 67 1.84 -4.14 1.03
C ASP A 67 1.25 -5.12 0.01
N ALA A 68 1.66 -5.03 -1.26
CA ALA A 68 1.31 -6.02 -2.27
C ALA A 68 1.81 -7.44 -1.92
N ILE A 69 2.92 -7.58 -1.18
CA ILE A 69 3.42 -8.89 -0.72
C ILE A 69 2.38 -9.57 0.17
N ALA A 70 1.67 -8.81 1.01
CA ALA A 70 0.63 -9.34 1.89
C ALA A 70 -0.58 -9.86 1.10
N THR A 71 -0.84 -9.33 -0.11
CA THR A 71 -1.92 -9.82 -0.99
C THR A 71 -1.62 -11.18 -1.62
N MET A 72 -0.34 -11.57 -1.68
CA MET A 72 0.08 -12.87 -2.21
C MET A 72 0.12 -13.96 -1.14
N ALA A 73 -0.51 -13.72 0.02
CA ALA A 73 -0.54 -14.70 1.10
C ALA A 73 -1.20 -16.03 0.69
N GLU A 74 -2.23 -15.97 -0.15
CA GLU A 74 -2.94 -17.15 -0.66
C GLU A 74 -2.10 -17.95 -1.68
N GLU A 75 -1.13 -17.31 -2.33
CA GLU A 75 -0.25 -17.91 -3.34
C GLU A 75 1.12 -18.34 -2.76
N THR A 76 1.36 -18.06 -1.47
CA THR A 76 2.62 -18.35 -0.79
C THR A 76 2.57 -19.70 -0.09
N LYS A 77 3.59 -20.55 -0.28
CA LYS A 77 3.65 -21.89 0.31
C LYS A 77 3.65 -21.88 1.85
N ASN A 78 4.48 -21.04 2.48
CA ASN A 78 4.54 -20.87 3.93
C ASN A 78 4.31 -19.40 4.31
N PRO A 79 3.06 -18.89 4.27
CA PRO A 79 2.77 -17.47 4.40
C PRO A 79 3.23 -16.88 5.74
N SER A 80 3.17 -17.67 6.81
CA SER A 80 3.55 -17.21 8.16
C SER A 80 5.05 -16.93 8.35
N ARG A 81 5.91 -17.46 7.47
CA ARG A 81 7.36 -17.26 7.50
C ARG A 81 7.82 -16.41 6.32
N ASP A 82 7.35 -16.75 5.12
CA ASP A 82 7.87 -16.19 3.88
C ASP A 82 7.43 -14.73 3.68
N ILE A 83 6.21 -14.36 4.09
CA ILE A 83 5.71 -12.98 3.97
C ILE A 83 6.51 -12.01 4.87
N PRO A 84 6.70 -12.26 6.19
CA PRO A 84 7.53 -11.38 7.01
C PRO A 84 8.98 -11.26 6.52
N LEU A 85 9.60 -12.37 6.10
CA LEU A 85 10.97 -12.37 5.57
C LEU A 85 11.07 -11.60 4.25
N GLY A 86 10.12 -11.79 3.34
CA GLY A 86 10.03 -11.06 2.09
C GLY A 86 9.81 -9.57 2.31
N LEU A 87 8.93 -9.20 3.25
CA LEU A 87 8.65 -7.81 3.60
C LEU A 87 9.88 -7.09 4.18
N LEU A 88 10.47 -7.65 5.24
CA LEU A 88 11.63 -7.03 5.90
C LEU A 88 12.88 -7.03 5.01
N GLY A 89 13.12 -8.12 4.27
CA GLY A 89 14.25 -8.25 3.37
C GLY A 89 14.18 -7.27 2.20
N SER A 90 13.01 -7.18 1.53
CA SER A 90 12.84 -6.25 0.41
C SER A 90 12.90 -4.80 0.83
N MET A 91 12.27 -4.43 1.95
CA MET A 91 12.32 -3.07 2.50
C MET A 91 13.74 -2.65 2.88
N SER A 92 14.48 -3.53 3.56
CA SER A 92 15.85 -3.22 3.96
C SER A 92 16.78 -3.07 2.75
N ALA A 93 16.65 -3.97 1.76
CA ALA A 93 17.43 -3.90 0.53
C ALA A 93 17.13 -2.63 -0.27
N ILE A 94 15.86 -2.25 -0.43
CA ILE A 94 15.49 -1.07 -1.21
C ILE A 94 15.91 0.22 -0.53
N THR A 95 15.85 0.30 0.82
CA THR A 95 16.39 1.45 1.57
C THR A 95 17.87 1.67 1.28
N VAL A 96 18.68 0.61 1.33
CA VAL A 96 20.12 0.71 1.03
C VAL A 96 20.34 1.17 -0.41
N ILE A 97 19.64 0.57 -1.38
CA ILE A 97 19.77 0.93 -2.80
C ILE A 97 19.37 2.39 -3.03
N TYR A 98 18.26 2.85 -2.45
CA TYR A 98 17.79 4.23 -2.61
C TYR A 98 18.75 5.23 -1.97
N CYS A 99 19.29 4.93 -0.79
CA CYS A 99 20.31 5.77 -0.15
C CYS A 99 21.58 5.87 -1.00
N LEU A 100 22.06 4.74 -1.55
CA LEU A 100 23.23 4.72 -2.43
C LEU A 100 22.97 5.46 -3.74
N MET A 101 21.77 5.33 -4.31
CA MET A 101 21.37 6.05 -5.52
C MET A 101 21.31 7.56 -5.28
N ALA A 102 20.66 8.01 -4.20
CA ALA A 102 20.60 9.43 -3.85
C ALA A 102 22.01 10.00 -3.63
N LEU A 103 22.86 9.29 -2.89
CA LEU A 103 24.26 9.68 -2.67
C LEU A 103 25.04 9.77 -3.99
N SER A 104 24.90 8.76 -4.86
CA SER A 104 25.55 8.72 -6.16
C SER A 104 25.12 9.90 -7.05
N LEU A 105 23.84 10.25 -7.05
CA LEU A 105 23.32 11.36 -7.84
C LEU A 105 23.87 12.71 -7.36
N CYS A 106 23.82 12.96 -6.05
CA CYS A 106 24.37 14.18 -5.44
C CYS A 106 25.89 14.31 -5.60
N LEU A 107 26.62 13.20 -5.73
CA LEU A 107 28.06 13.22 -6.02
C LEU A 107 28.36 13.56 -7.49
N MET A 108 27.49 13.16 -8.42
CA MET A 108 27.71 13.36 -9.85
C MET A 108 27.41 14.80 -10.29
N GLN A 109 26.36 15.41 -9.73
CA GLN A 109 25.93 16.76 -10.12
C GLN A 109 25.46 17.57 -8.91
N ASN A 110 25.64 18.90 -8.97
CA ASN A 110 25.17 19.80 -7.92
C ASN A 110 23.63 19.77 -7.85
N TYR A 111 23.08 19.80 -6.63
CA TYR A 111 21.64 19.72 -6.39
C TYR A 111 20.81 20.80 -7.11
N LYS A 112 21.41 21.93 -7.49
CA LYS A 112 20.75 23.03 -8.21
C LYS A 112 20.52 22.74 -9.71
N GLU A 113 21.26 21.81 -10.27
CA GLU A 113 21.23 21.50 -11.71
C GLU A 113 20.59 20.14 -12.01
N LEU A 114 20.06 19.48 -10.96
CA LEU A 114 19.34 18.22 -11.11
C LEU A 114 18.00 18.48 -11.79
N ASP A 115 17.80 17.79 -12.91
CA ASP A 115 16.52 17.78 -13.60
C ASP A 115 15.51 16.90 -12.85
N GLU A 116 14.31 17.43 -12.63
CA GLU A 116 13.25 16.76 -11.87
C GLU A 116 12.66 15.54 -12.61
N ASN A 117 12.70 15.51 -13.95
CA ASN A 117 12.06 14.48 -14.76
C ASN A 117 13.03 13.35 -15.17
N ALA A 118 14.31 13.66 -15.33
CA ALA A 118 15.30 12.74 -15.88
C ALA A 118 16.67 12.85 -15.21
N ALA A 119 16.70 12.95 -13.88
CA ALA A 119 17.89 13.19 -13.06
C ALA A 119 19.11 12.34 -13.45
N PHE A 120 19.02 11.00 -13.43
CA PHE A 120 20.16 10.13 -13.74
C PHE A 120 20.58 10.20 -15.22
N ALA A 121 19.61 10.23 -16.14
CA ALA A 121 19.90 10.24 -17.57
C ALA A 121 20.62 11.52 -18.00
N ILE A 122 20.21 12.67 -17.46
CA ILE A 122 20.84 13.96 -17.71
C ILE A 122 22.19 14.06 -17.00
N ALA A 123 22.28 13.60 -15.75
CA ALA A 123 23.53 13.64 -15.00
C ALA A 123 24.65 12.81 -15.68
N PHE A 124 24.33 11.63 -16.24
CA PHE A 124 25.31 10.86 -17.02
C PHE A 124 25.67 11.51 -18.36
N GLY A 125 24.74 12.24 -18.96
CA GLY A 125 25.01 13.07 -20.14
C GLY A 125 26.00 14.19 -19.83
N GLY A 126 25.81 14.89 -18.70
CA GLY A 126 26.71 15.94 -18.22
C GLY A 126 28.09 15.43 -17.78
N ALA A 127 28.18 14.17 -17.34
CA ALA A 127 29.43 13.50 -17.00
C ALA A 127 30.26 13.04 -18.23
N GLY A 128 29.75 13.23 -19.46
CA GLY A 128 30.43 12.83 -20.71
C GLY A 128 30.11 11.41 -21.20
N MET A 129 29.21 10.67 -20.51
CA MET A 129 28.80 9.31 -20.90
C MET A 129 27.45 9.31 -21.65
N HIS A 130 27.44 9.84 -22.88
CA HIS A 130 26.22 9.93 -23.69
C HIS A 130 25.55 8.58 -23.99
N TRP A 131 26.31 7.49 -24.09
CA TRP A 131 25.74 6.15 -24.27
C TRP A 131 25.00 5.64 -23.02
N ALA A 132 25.52 5.95 -21.82
CA ALA A 132 24.95 5.53 -20.55
C ALA A 132 23.59 6.20 -20.31
N LYS A 133 23.42 7.45 -20.76
CA LYS A 133 22.12 8.16 -20.76
C LYS A 133 21.00 7.32 -21.38
N TYR A 134 21.24 6.76 -22.58
CA TYR A 134 20.23 5.96 -23.27
C TYR A 134 19.97 4.63 -22.58
N LEU A 135 21.02 3.96 -22.09
CA LEU A 135 20.88 2.70 -21.36
C LEU A 135 20.03 2.88 -20.10
N VAL A 136 20.31 3.91 -19.31
CA VAL A 136 19.57 4.22 -18.08
C VAL A 136 18.14 4.63 -18.38
N ALA A 137 17.91 5.44 -19.42
CA ALA A 137 16.56 5.84 -19.84
C ALA A 137 15.71 4.64 -20.28
N VAL A 138 16.26 3.74 -21.10
CA VAL A 138 15.56 2.51 -21.54
C VAL A 138 15.31 1.58 -20.35
N GLY A 139 16.30 1.42 -19.47
CA GLY A 139 16.16 0.63 -18.25
C GLY A 139 15.07 1.18 -17.33
N ALA A 140 15.03 2.49 -17.10
CA ALA A 140 14.00 3.15 -16.32
C ALA A 140 12.61 2.99 -16.94
N LEU A 141 12.46 3.20 -18.25
CA LEU A 141 11.19 3.02 -18.96
C LEU A 141 10.67 1.57 -18.83
N LYS A 142 11.56 0.60 -19.00
CA LYS A 142 11.26 -0.82 -18.82
C LYS A 142 10.95 -1.18 -17.36
N GLY A 143 11.60 -0.53 -16.40
CA GLY A 143 11.30 -0.65 -14.96
C GLY A 143 9.90 -0.14 -14.63
N MET A 144 9.59 1.09 -15.05
CA MET A 144 8.29 1.73 -14.84
C MET A 144 7.13 0.93 -15.44
N THR A 145 7.28 0.40 -16.65
CA THR A 145 6.24 -0.45 -17.26
C THR A 145 6.00 -1.76 -16.50
N THR A 146 7.05 -2.32 -15.89
CA THR A 146 6.92 -3.52 -15.04
C THR A 146 6.14 -3.21 -13.76
N VAL A 147 6.46 -2.09 -13.10
CA VAL A 147 5.75 -1.65 -11.89
C VAL A 147 4.28 -1.35 -12.18
N LEU A 148 3.98 -0.67 -13.30
CA LEU A 148 2.61 -0.42 -13.74
C LEU A 148 1.83 -1.72 -13.97
N LEU A 149 2.47 -2.72 -14.60
CA LEU A 149 1.85 -4.02 -14.83
C LEU A 149 1.49 -4.72 -13.51
N VAL A 150 2.44 -4.79 -12.57
CA VAL A 150 2.24 -5.43 -11.26
C VAL A 150 1.20 -4.67 -10.43
N GLY A 151 1.26 -3.33 -10.45
CA GLY A 151 0.31 -2.47 -9.75
C GLY A 151 -1.12 -2.66 -10.24
N THR A 152 -1.33 -2.74 -11.55
CA THR A 152 -2.65 -2.98 -12.14
C THR A 152 -3.23 -4.34 -11.76
N VAL A 153 -2.40 -5.39 -11.69
CA VAL A 153 -2.84 -6.72 -11.22
C VAL A 153 -3.24 -6.68 -9.75
N GLY A 154 -2.44 -6.03 -8.90
CA GLY A 154 -2.73 -5.88 -7.47
C GLY A 154 -4.02 -5.09 -7.21
N GLN A 155 -4.18 -3.94 -7.87
CA GLN A 155 -5.38 -3.10 -7.77
C GLN A 155 -6.66 -3.87 -8.14
N ALA A 156 -6.61 -4.66 -9.22
CA ALA A 156 -7.77 -5.44 -9.62
C ALA A 156 -8.18 -6.50 -8.58
N ARG A 157 -7.21 -7.12 -7.88
CA ARG A 157 -7.48 -8.02 -6.75
C ARG A 157 -8.16 -7.28 -5.61
N TYR A 158 -7.63 -6.12 -5.18
CA TYR A 158 -8.26 -5.30 -4.13
C TYR A 158 -9.72 -4.99 -4.45
N VAL A 159 -9.99 -4.49 -5.66
CA VAL A 159 -11.35 -4.15 -6.09
C VAL A 159 -12.26 -5.37 -6.09
N THR A 160 -11.77 -6.55 -6.48
CA THR A 160 -12.59 -7.77 -6.42
C THR A 160 -12.92 -8.22 -5.00
N HIS A 161 -11.98 -8.09 -4.06
CA HIS A 161 -12.25 -8.40 -2.66
C HIS A 161 -13.23 -7.40 -2.03
N ILE A 162 -13.12 -6.11 -2.38
CA ILE A 162 -14.09 -5.08 -1.97
C ILE A 162 -15.47 -5.37 -2.57
N ALA A 163 -15.55 -5.78 -3.84
CA ALA A 163 -16.79 -6.15 -4.51
C ALA A 163 -17.44 -7.42 -3.93
N ARG A 164 -16.63 -8.41 -3.53
CA ARG A 164 -17.11 -9.61 -2.81
C ARG A 164 -17.67 -9.27 -1.43
N SER A 165 -17.19 -8.19 -0.82
CA SER A 165 -17.72 -7.65 0.43
C SER A 165 -18.98 -6.80 0.23
N HIS A 166 -19.50 -6.71 -1.01
CA HIS A 166 -20.74 -5.99 -1.37
C HIS A 166 -20.74 -4.48 -1.14
N ILE A 167 -19.56 -3.89 -0.94
CA ILE A 167 -19.39 -2.43 -0.77
C ILE A 167 -19.54 -1.71 -2.12
N ILE A 168 -19.21 -2.39 -3.22
CA ILE A 168 -19.30 -1.89 -4.60
C ILE A 168 -20.05 -2.91 -5.49
N PRO A 169 -20.51 -2.53 -6.69
CA PRO A 169 -21.31 -3.41 -7.56
C PRO A 169 -20.65 -4.77 -7.82
N ARG A 170 -21.45 -5.85 -7.73
CA ARG A 170 -21.00 -7.25 -7.93
C ARG A 170 -20.35 -7.50 -9.30
N TRP A 171 -20.61 -6.64 -10.28
CA TRP A 171 -19.98 -6.70 -11.60
C TRP A 171 -18.43 -6.64 -11.53
N PHE A 172 -17.88 -5.95 -10.53
CA PHE A 172 -16.44 -5.91 -10.27
C PHE A 172 -15.88 -7.20 -9.66
N ALA A 173 -16.73 -8.07 -9.09
CA ALA A 173 -16.31 -9.35 -8.54
C ALA A 173 -16.23 -10.48 -9.58
N LEU A 174 -16.69 -10.23 -10.82
CA LEU A 174 -16.68 -11.22 -11.90
C LEU A 174 -15.24 -11.48 -12.37
N VAL A 175 -14.85 -12.74 -12.34
CA VAL A 175 -13.53 -13.23 -12.79
C VAL A 175 -13.76 -14.07 -14.05
N ASN A 176 -12.94 -13.85 -15.08
CA ASN A 176 -13.01 -14.66 -16.29
C ASN A 176 -12.46 -16.07 -16.02
N GLU A 177 -13.23 -17.10 -16.35
CA GLU A 177 -12.93 -18.51 -16.08
C GLU A 177 -11.68 -19.00 -16.84
N THR A 178 -11.38 -18.45 -18.02
CA THR A 178 -10.26 -18.90 -18.85
C THR A 178 -8.93 -18.33 -18.39
N THR A 179 -8.91 -17.10 -17.86
CA THR A 179 -7.68 -16.39 -17.48
C THR A 179 -7.48 -16.31 -15.97
N GLY A 180 -8.52 -16.58 -15.18
CA GLY A 180 -8.52 -16.42 -13.72
C GLY A 180 -8.33 -14.97 -13.27
N THR A 181 -8.54 -13.99 -14.17
CA THR A 181 -8.31 -12.56 -13.89
C THR A 181 -9.61 -11.74 -13.94
N PRO A 182 -9.76 -10.73 -13.06
CA PRO A 182 -10.92 -9.84 -13.02
C PRO A 182 -10.82 -8.74 -14.09
N ILE A 183 -11.20 -9.07 -15.33
CA ILE A 183 -11.03 -8.18 -16.50
C ILE A 183 -11.79 -6.86 -16.31
N ASN A 184 -13.02 -6.90 -15.80
CA ASN A 184 -13.88 -5.74 -15.62
C ASN A 184 -13.28 -4.71 -14.65
N ALA A 185 -12.84 -5.19 -13.48
CA ALA A 185 -12.16 -4.35 -12.49
C ALA A 185 -10.85 -3.78 -13.04
N THR A 186 -10.08 -4.61 -13.75
CA THR A 186 -8.81 -4.19 -14.36
C THR A 186 -9.01 -3.06 -15.37
N LEU A 187 -9.98 -3.20 -16.27
CA LEU A 187 -10.23 -2.22 -17.32
C LEU A 187 -10.66 -0.87 -16.75
N VAL A 188 -11.66 -0.87 -15.86
CA VAL A 188 -12.19 0.37 -15.26
C VAL A 188 -11.14 1.08 -14.42
N MET A 189 -10.41 0.34 -13.58
CA MET A 189 -9.37 0.94 -12.75
C MET A 189 -8.22 1.49 -13.60
N THR A 190 -7.77 0.75 -14.62
CA THR A 190 -6.69 1.23 -15.51
C THR A 190 -7.15 2.46 -16.30
N SER A 191 -8.39 2.48 -16.80
CA SER A 191 -8.92 3.66 -17.49
C SER A 191 -9.03 4.86 -16.55
N ALA A 192 -9.49 4.67 -15.30
CA ALA A 192 -9.58 5.74 -14.32
C ALA A 192 -8.19 6.27 -13.95
N SER A 193 -7.21 5.39 -13.73
CA SER A 193 -5.82 5.77 -13.49
C SER A 193 -5.20 6.50 -14.68
N ALA A 194 -5.51 6.09 -15.92
CA ALA A 194 -5.04 6.78 -17.13
C ALA A 194 -5.63 8.20 -17.25
N CYS A 195 -6.93 8.36 -16.95
CA CYS A 195 -7.54 9.69 -16.90
C CYS A 195 -6.89 10.56 -15.83
N LEU A 196 -6.73 10.05 -14.60
CA LEU A 196 -6.08 10.80 -13.53
C LEU A 196 -4.64 11.19 -13.87
N ALA A 197 -3.88 10.30 -14.51
CA ALA A 197 -2.51 10.57 -14.97
C ALA A 197 -2.44 11.65 -16.07
N LEU A 198 -3.49 11.77 -16.90
CA LEU A 198 -3.54 12.80 -17.96
C LEU A 198 -3.88 14.19 -17.41
N PHE A 199 -4.69 14.27 -16.34
CA PHE A 199 -5.20 15.53 -15.80
C PHE A 199 -4.52 16.01 -14.50
N SER A 200 -3.67 15.19 -13.88
CA SER A 200 -3.04 15.50 -12.59
C SER A 200 -1.52 15.55 -12.69
N SER A 201 -0.89 16.46 -11.95
CA SER A 201 0.57 16.48 -11.85
C SER A 201 1.10 15.42 -10.88
N LEU A 202 2.33 14.96 -11.14
CA LEU A 202 3.00 13.94 -10.33
C LEU A 202 3.17 14.40 -8.87
N ASP A 203 3.54 15.66 -8.64
CA ASP A 203 3.74 16.17 -7.27
C ASP A 203 2.46 16.16 -6.44
N VAL A 204 1.34 16.55 -7.07
CA VAL A 204 0.03 16.53 -6.42
C VAL A 204 -0.36 15.10 -6.06
N LEU A 205 -0.12 14.15 -6.96
CA LEU A 205 -0.44 12.75 -6.76
C LEU A 205 0.46 12.08 -5.72
N ALA A 206 1.78 12.36 -5.76
CA ALA A 206 2.76 11.85 -4.82
C ALA A 206 2.50 12.38 -3.40
N SER A 207 2.14 13.66 -3.25
CA SER A 207 1.82 14.22 -1.94
C SER A 207 0.51 13.65 -1.37
N LEU A 208 -0.52 13.49 -2.20
CA LEU A 208 -1.78 12.83 -1.83
C LEU A 208 -1.57 11.38 -1.40
N LEU A 209 -0.80 10.61 -2.18
CA LEU A 209 -0.50 9.21 -1.88
C LEU A 209 0.33 9.09 -0.59
N SER A 210 1.28 9.99 -0.37
CA SER A 210 2.08 10.00 0.86
C SER A 210 1.23 10.28 2.10
N VAL A 211 0.39 11.33 2.11
CA VAL A 211 -0.54 11.60 3.24
C VAL A 211 -1.43 10.37 3.50
N SER A 212 -2.01 9.81 2.43
CA SER A 212 -2.95 8.68 2.53
C SER A 212 -2.29 7.44 3.10
N THR A 213 -1.09 7.08 2.64
CA THR A 213 -0.37 5.89 3.08
C THR A 213 0.16 6.03 4.51
N LEU A 214 0.69 7.20 4.88
CA LEU A 214 1.09 7.50 6.26
C LEU A 214 -0.11 7.40 7.22
N PHE A 215 -1.27 7.92 6.81
CA PHE A 215 -2.50 7.81 7.58
C PHE A 215 -2.96 6.35 7.74
N ILE A 216 -2.93 5.55 6.67
CA ILE A 216 -3.26 4.13 6.73
C ILE A 216 -2.31 3.38 7.67
N PHE A 217 -1.00 3.67 7.65
CA PHE A 217 -0.04 2.97 8.52
C PHE A 217 -0.13 3.39 9.98
N MET A 218 -0.46 4.66 10.24
CA MET A 218 -0.86 5.10 11.57
C MET A 218 -2.08 4.27 12.06
N MET A 219 -3.13 4.15 11.24
CA MET A 219 -4.30 3.34 11.59
C MET A 219 -3.96 1.85 11.77
N MET A 220 -3.07 1.28 10.96
CA MET A 220 -2.62 -0.10 11.11
C MET A 220 -1.88 -0.32 12.43
N ALA A 221 -1.03 0.62 12.85
CA ALA A 221 -0.35 0.56 14.14
C ALA A 221 -1.33 0.64 15.32
N VAL A 222 -2.34 1.53 15.23
CA VAL A 222 -3.45 1.59 16.21
C VAL A 222 -4.22 0.28 16.22
N ALA A 223 -4.59 -0.26 15.06
CA ALA A 223 -5.33 -1.51 14.94
C ALA A 223 -4.53 -2.69 15.54
N LEU A 224 -3.20 -2.70 15.40
CA LEU A 224 -2.34 -3.71 16.03
C LEU A 224 -2.36 -3.60 17.55
N LEU A 225 -2.27 -2.39 18.11
CA LEU A 225 -2.36 -2.16 19.56
C LEU A 225 -3.71 -2.61 20.11
N VAL A 226 -4.80 -2.25 19.43
CA VAL A 226 -6.16 -2.72 19.77
C VAL A 226 -6.23 -4.24 19.68
N ARG A 227 -5.76 -4.84 18.59
CA ARG A 227 -5.79 -6.31 18.40
C ARG A 227 -5.01 -7.07 19.47
N ARG A 228 -3.93 -6.49 20.01
CA ARG A 228 -3.09 -7.11 21.05
C ARG A 228 -3.76 -7.11 22.43
N HIS A 229 -4.41 -6.01 22.78
CA HIS A 229 -4.91 -5.76 24.13
C HIS A 229 -6.42 -5.96 24.28
N TYR A 230 -7.17 -5.99 23.18
CA TYR A 230 -8.61 -6.18 23.19
C TYR A 230 -9.02 -7.58 22.72
N VAL A 231 -9.77 -8.26 23.60
CA VAL A 231 -10.50 -9.50 23.29
C VAL A 231 -11.92 -9.36 23.82
N LYS A 232 -12.89 -9.57 22.92
CA LYS A 232 -14.32 -9.61 23.26
C LYS A 232 -14.52 -10.65 24.37
N ASP A 233 -15.27 -10.28 25.41
CA ASP A 233 -15.65 -11.12 26.56
C ASP A 233 -14.57 -11.38 27.62
N LYS A 234 -13.29 -11.02 27.39
CA LYS A 234 -12.21 -11.14 28.41
C LYS A 234 -11.72 -9.80 28.96
N THR A 235 -11.89 -8.72 28.20
CA THR A 235 -11.35 -7.41 28.57
C THR A 235 -12.35 -6.67 29.45
N SER A 236 -11.92 -6.23 30.64
CA SER A 236 -12.77 -5.40 31.50
C SER A 236 -13.04 -4.04 30.86
N LYS A 237 -14.21 -3.43 31.14
CA LYS A 237 -14.56 -2.09 30.65
C LYS A 237 -13.51 -1.04 31.05
N LEU A 238 -12.93 -1.17 32.25
CA LEU A 238 -11.85 -0.29 32.73
C LEU A 238 -10.59 -0.42 31.87
N GLN A 239 -10.17 -1.65 31.54
CA GLN A 239 -8.99 -1.91 30.71
C GLN A 239 -9.19 -1.39 29.28
N LEU A 240 -10.41 -1.50 28.76
CA LEU A 240 -10.76 -0.93 27.47
C LEU A 240 -10.69 0.61 27.48
N GLN A 241 -11.24 1.26 28.51
CA GLN A 241 -11.16 2.71 28.67
C GLN A 241 -9.71 3.19 28.82
N LEU A 242 -8.89 2.49 29.62
CA LEU A 242 -7.46 2.77 29.75
C LEU A 242 -6.73 2.61 28.42
N LEU A 243 -6.98 1.54 27.67
CA LEU A 243 -6.40 1.32 26.35
C LEU A 243 -6.73 2.47 25.39
N VAL A 244 -8.01 2.85 25.30
CA VAL A 244 -8.46 3.97 24.45
C VAL A 244 -7.83 5.28 24.91
N CYS A 245 -7.79 5.54 26.22
CA CYS A 245 -7.16 6.72 26.80
C CYS A 245 -5.68 6.82 26.41
N PHE A 246 -4.90 5.75 26.60
CA PHE A 246 -3.48 5.76 26.22
C PHE A 246 -3.27 5.93 24.72
N ILE A 247 -4.08 5.28 23.87
CA ILE A 247 -4.00 5.46 22.41
C ILE A 247 -4.28 6.93 22.04
N VAL A 248 -5.33 7.53 22.61
CA VAL A 248 -5.67 8.94 22.37
C VAL A 248 -4.54 9.85 22.82
N VAL A 249 -3.96 9.64 24.01
CA VAL A 249 -2.82 10.43 24.48
C VAL A 249 -1.62 10.29 23.55
N ILE A 250 -1.29 9.08 23.09
CA ILE A 250 -0.20 8.84 22.11
C ILE A 250 -0.44 9.61 20.81
N ILE A 251 -1.67 9.58 20.28
CA ILE A 251 -2.01 10.31 19.05
C ILE A 251 -1.96 11.82 19.30
N CYS A 252 -2.57 12.33 20.36
CA CYS A 252 -2.58 13.75 20.70
C CYS A 252 -1.18 14.31 20.95
N SER A 253 -0.32 13.57 21.67
CA SER A 253 1.07 13.98 21.91
C SER A 253 1.89 13.98 20.60
N SER A 254 1.63 13.02 19.71
CA SER A 254 2.28 12.96 18.39
C SER A 254 1.82 14.12 17.49
N VAL A 255 0.52 14.43 17.47
CA VAL A 255 -0.03 15.59 16.76
C VAL A 255 0.52 16.89 17.32
N GLY A 256 0.60 17.01 18.65
CA GLY A 256 1.22 18.16 19.31
C GLY A 256 2.68 18.36 18.91
N THR A 257 3.45 17.26 18.81
CA THR A 257 4.85 17.29 18.33
C THR A 257 4.92 17.81 16.90
N ALA A 258 4.07 17.30 16.02
CA ALA A 258 4.03 17.70 14.61
C ALA A 258 3.58 19.16 14.42
N ALA A 259 2.58 19.61 15.18
CA ALA A 259 2.11 20.99 15.16
C ALA A 259 3.15 21.97 15.70
N TYR A 260 3.83 21.60 16.80
CA TYR A 260 4.90 22.41 17.37
C TYR A 260 6.09 22.54 16.41
N TRP A 261 6.42 21.46 15.69
CA TRP A 261 7.42 21.46 14.61
C TRP A 261 7.07 22.40 13.46
N ALA A 262 5.79 22.51 13.11
CA ALA A 262 5.33 23.39 12.04
C ALA A 262 5.40 24.89 12.41
N VAL A 263 5.20 25.24 13.68
CA VAL A 263 5.01 26.64 14.11
C VAL A 263 6.23 27.24 14.82
N SER A 264 7.05 26.44 15.50
CA SER A 264 8.06 26.96 16.43
C SER A 264 9.44 26.30 16.26
N GLU A 265 10.49 27.05 16.65
CA GLU A 265 11.88 26.56 16.70
C GLU A 265 12.38 26.28 18.12
N GLY A 266 11.53 26.48 19.12
CA GLY A 266 11.87 26.20 20.52
C GLY A 266 12.00 24.70 20.79
N TRP A 267 12.62 24.34 21.91
CA TRP A 267 12.76 22.94 22.33
C TRP A 267 11.70 22.50 23.34
N VAL A 268 11.05 23.46 24.00
CA VAL A 268 10.17 23.23 25.15
C VAL A 268 8.98 22.36 24.78
N GLY A 269 8.34 22.59 23.63
CA GLY A 269 7.20 21.79 23.18
C GLY A 269 7.57 20.32 22.99
N TYR A 270 8.75 20.02 22.43
CA TYR A 270 9.21 18.63 22.28
C TYR A 270 9.40 17.95 23.63
N THR A 271 9.93 18.65 24.64
CA THR A 271 10.11 18.04 25.96
C THR A 271 8.78 17.61 26.59
N VAL A 272 7.71 18.39 26.39
CA VAL A 272 6.37 18.08 26.91
C VAL A 272 5.69 16.98 26.08
N THR A 273 5.72 17.08 24.76
CA THR A 273 5.00 16.14 23.90
C THR A 273 5.68 14.77 23.84
N VAL A 274 7.01 14.72 23.82
CA VAL A 274 7.77 13.46 23.81
C VAL A 274 7.69 12.76 25.17
N SER A 275 7.73 13.51 26.28
CA SER A 275 7.54 12.92 27.61
C SER A 275 6.12 12.38 27.78
N ALA A 276 5.09 13.11 27.31
CA ALA A 276 3.72 12.61 27.30
C ALA A 276 3.56 11.33 26.46
N TRP A 277 4.18 11.26 25.27
CA TRP A 277 4.21 10.06 24.45
C TRP A 277 4.89 8.87 25.16
N PHE A 278 6.03 9.12 25.80
CA PHE A 278 6.80 8.10 26.52
C PHE A 278 6.01 7.57 27.72
N VAL A 279 5.43 8.46 28.53
CA VAL A 279 4.62 8.10 29.70
C VAL A 279 3.37 7.32 29.28
N ALA A 280 2.70 7.72 28.20
CA ALA A 280 1.53 7.00 27.70
C ALA A 280 1.89 5.60 27.18
N THR A 281 3.03 5.48 26.48
CA THR A 281 3.52 4.18 25.98
C THR A 281 3.94 3.26 27.13
N ALA A 282 4.69 3.79 28.12
CA ALA A 282 5.08 3.05 29.31
C ALA A 282 3.88 2.66 30.17
N GLY A 283 2.92 3.58 30.35
CA GLY A 283 1.66 3.33 31.04
C GLY A 283 0.85 2.22 30.36
N MET A 284 0.75 2.22 29.03
CA MET A 284 0.12 1.14 28.29
C MET A 284 0.84 -0.21 28.53
N ALA A 285 2.18 -0.21 28.54
CA ALA A 285 2.97 -1.43 28.75
C ALA A 285 2.78 -2.04 30.14
N VAL A 286 2.56 -1.22 31.17
CA VAL A 286 2.40 -1.66 32.56
C VAL A 286 0.95 -1.97 32.93
N PHE A 287 0.01 -1.09 32.56
CA PHE A 287 -1.37 -1.15 33.04
C PHE A 287 -2.32 -1.94 32.13
N VAL A 288 -1.95 -2.19 30.86
CA VAL A 288 -2.82 -2.88 29.91
C VAL A 288 -2.28 -4.29 29.62
N PRO A 289 -2.91 -5.35 30.14
CA PRO A 289 -2.41 -6.71 29.93
C PRO A 289 -2.55 -7.15 28.47
N GLN A 290 -1.52 -7.81 27.94
CA GLN A 290 -1.55 -8.36 26.59
C GLN A 290 -2.46 -9.60 26.55
N GLN A 291 -3.58 -9.49 25.85
CA GLN A 291 -4.60 -10.55 25.78
C GLN A 291 -4.35 -11.57 24.67
N ARG A 292 -3.59 -11.20 23.62
CA ARG A 292 -3.28 -12.09 22.49
C ARG A 292 -1.77 -12.17 22.23
N ALA A 293 -1.18 -13.34 22.43
CA ALA A 293 0.17 -13.64 21.94
C ALA A 293 0.15 -14.03 20.45
N PRO A 294 1.20 -13.71 19.66
CA PRO A 294 1.27 -14.10 18.26
C PRO A 294 1.63 -15.59 18.18
N LYS A 295 0.98 -16.36 17.29
CA LYS A 295 1.26 -17.80 17.17
C LYS A 295 2.54 -18.14 16.40
N VAL A 296 2.95 -17.29 15.46
CA VAL A 296 4.09 -17.59 14.56
C VAL A 296 5.05 -16.41 14.46
N TRP A 297 4.55 -15.25 14.02
CA TRP A 297 5.34 -14.02 13.94
C TRP A 297 4.60 -12.89 14.64
N GLY A 298 5.33 -12.15 15.48
CA GLY A 298 4.82 -11.01 16.23
C GLY A 298 5.79 -9.86 16.16
N VAL A 299 5.25 -8.64 16.15
CA VAL A 299 6.05 -7.43 16.25
C VAL A 299 6.81 -7.44 17.57
N PRO A 300 8.14 -7.24 17.58
CA PRO A 300 8.92 -7.14 18.81
C PRO A 300 8.58 -5.84 19.55
N MET A 301 8.79 -5.82 20.87
CA MET A 301 8.67 -4.62 21.70
C MET A 301 7.29 -3.92 21.63
N VAL A 302 6.18 -4.67 21.65
CA VAL A 302 4.85 -4.09 21.82
C VAL A 302 4.68 -3.65 23.28
N PRO A 303 4.27 -2.39 23.57
CA PRO A 303 3.64 -1.39 22.69
C PRO A 303 4.58 -0.34 22.06
N TRP A 304 5.87 -0.34 22.37
CA TRP A 304 6.85 0.67 21.92
C TRP A 304 6.99 0.80 20.41
N LEU A 305 7.16 -0.32 19.68
CA LEU A 305 7.37 -0.25 18.24
C LEU A 305 6.11 0.26 17.50
N PRO A 306 4.89 -0.24 17.80
CA PRO A 306 3.67 0.35 17.26
C PRO A 306 3.43 1.82 17.66
N SER A 307 3.72 2.22 18.91
CA SER A 307 3.53 3.61 19.33
C SER A 307 4.53 4.56 18.67
N LEU A 308 5.77 4.12 18.44
CA LEU A 308 6.77 4.85 17.67
C LEU A 308 6.34 4.99 16.20
N SER A 309 5.79 3.93 15.61
CA SER A 309 5.21 3.99 14.26
C SER A 309 4.10 5.04 14.17
N ILE A 310 3.20 5.12 15.15
CA ILE A 310 2.16 6.17 15.19
C ILE A 310 2.81 7.57 15.20
N ALA A 311 3.80 7.77 16.07
CA ALA A 311 4.48 9.05 16.21
C ALA A 311 5.19 9.49 14.92
N ILE A 312 5.96 8.59 14.29
CA ILE A 312 6.69 8.88 13.05
C ILE A 312 5.73 9.18 11.88
N ASN A 313 4.67 8.38 11.73
CA ASN A 313 3.70 8.61 10.66
C ASN A 313 3.00 9.98 10.82
N ILE A 314 2.61 10.34 12.04
CA ILE A 314 1.98 11.65 12.32
C ILE A 314 2.98 12.79 12.11
N PHE A 315 4.24 12.62 12.53
CA PHE A 315 5.28 13.62 12.36
C PHE A 315 5.62 13.89 10.89
N LEU A 316 5.78 12.83 10.08
CA LEU A 316 6.00 12.96 8.64
C LEU A 316 4.78 13.58 7.95
N MET A 317 3.57 13.18 8.36
CA MET A 317 2.34 13.77 7.85
C MET A 317 2.29 15.28 8.14
N GLY A 318 2.65 15.71 9.36
CA GLY A 318 2.74 17.14 9.71
C GLY A 318 3.88 17.92 9.04
N SER A 319 4.83 17.22 8.40
CA SER A 319 5.89 17.84 7.60
C SER A 319 5.49 18.10 6.14
N LEU A 320 4.30 17.64 5.73
CA LEU A 320 3.74 17.86 4.40
C LEU A 320 3.10 19.25 4.28
N GLU A 321 2.99 19.74 3.04
CA GLU A 321 2.36 21.03 2.77
C GLU A 321 0.88 21.04 3.18
N PRO A 322 0.36 22.17 3.70
CA PRO A 322 -1.05 22.34 4.03
C PRO A 322 -2.00 22.01 2.87
N ALA A 323 -1.60 22.30 1.63
CA ALA A 323 -2.37 21.98 0.43
C ALA A 323 -2.63 20.47 0.28
N SER A 324 -1.71 19.62 0.74
CA SER A 324 -1.88 18.16 0.71
C SER A 324 -3.00 17.70 1.63
N PHE A 325 -3.16 18.34 2.79
CA PHE A 325 -4.26 18.05 3.72
C PHE A 325 -5.62 18.46 3.15
N THR A 326 -5.72 19.63 2.51
CA THR A 326 -6.97 20.05 1.86
C THR A 326 -7.39 19.05 0.79
N ARG A 327 -6.45 18.63 -0.08
CA ARG A 327 -6.70 17.63 -1.12
C ARG A 327 -7.11 16.28 -0.54
N PHE A 328 -6.38 15.82 0.48
CA PHE A 328 -6.69 14.57 1.18
C PHE A 328 -8.07 14.62 1.84
N GLY A 329 -8.41 15.74 2.47
CA GLY A 329 -9.71 15.96 3.11
C GLY A 329 -10.86 15.95 2.11
N ILE A 330 -10.73 16.63 0.97
CA ILE A 330 -11.73 16.60 -0.11
C ILE A 330 -11.90 15.18 -0.66
N CYS A 331 -10.80 14.50 -1.00
CA CYS A 331 -10.85 13.14 -1.54
C CYS A 331 -11.50 12.17 -0.55
N THR A 332 -11.08 12.21 0.72
CA THR A 332 -11.66 11.39 1.79
C THR A 332 -13.13 11.70 2.01
N GLY A 333 -13.52 12.98 1.97
CA GLY A 333 -14.92 13.42 2.08
C GLY A 333 -15.79 12.83 0.96
N VAL A 334 -15.34 12.90 -0.29
CA VAL A 334 -16.04 12.29 -1.44
C VAL A 334 -16.18 10.78 -1.27
N MET A 335 -15.10 10.09 -0.85
CA MET A 335 -15.13 8.65 -0.59
C MET A 335 -16.08 8.28 0.55
N LEU A 336 -16.12 9.08 1.62
CA LEU A 336 -17.04 8.87 2.76
C LEU A 336 -18.50 9.11 2.36
N ILE A 337 -18.79 10.12 1.55
CA ILE A 337 -20.13 10.35 0.99
C ILE A 337 -20.55 9.12 0.19
N TYR A 338 -19.71 8.63 -0.72
CA TYR A 338 -20.00 7.41 -1.46
C TYR A 338 -20.23 6.21 -0.54
N TYR A 339 -19.38 6.03 0.48
CA TYR A 339 -19.52 4.94 1.43
C TYR A 339 -20.82 5.02 2.23
N LEU A 340 -21.23 6.20 2.72
CA LEU A 340 -22.46 6.36 3.50
C LEU A 340 -23.72 6.18 2.66
N PHE A 341 -23.76 6.74 1.44
CA PHE A 341 -24.94 6.66 0.58
C PHE A 341 -25.09 5.31 -0.11
N PHE A 342 -24.00 4.70 -0.58
CA PHE A 342 -24.06 3.45 -1.35
C PHE A 342 -23.48 2.27 -0.59
N GLY A 343 -22.24 2.39 -0.08
CA GLY A 343 -21.52 1.27 0.52
C GLY A 343 -22.20 0.70 1.78
N LEU A 344 -22.68 1.57 2.66
CA LEU A 344 -23.32 1.20 3.93
C LEU A 344 -24.67 0.54 3.67
N HIS A 345 -25.51 1.12 2.81
CA HIS A 345 -26.80 0.54 2.43
C HIS A 345 -26.63 -0.80 1.72
N ALA A 346 -25.70 -0.90 0.76
CA ALA A 346 -25.44 -2.15 0.06
C ALA A 346 -24.91 -3.26 1.00
N THR A 347 -24.07 -2.90 1.97
CA THR A 347 -23.56 -3.85 2.98
C THR A 347 -24.67 -4.25 3.96
N TYR A 348 -25.49 -3.29 4.41
CA TYR A 348 -26.60 -3.51 5.33
C TYR A 348 -27.68 -4.41 4.72
N ASP A 349 -28.07 -4.15 3.47
CA ASP A 349 -29.07 -4.91 2.71
C ASP A 349 -28.64 -6.36 2.50
N VAL A 350 -27.34 -6.64 2.44
CA VAL A 350 -26.81 -7.99 2.31
C VAL A 350 -26.74 -8.70 3.66
N ALA A 351 -26.34 -8.00 4.73
CA ALA A 351 -26.31 -8.56 6.08
C ALA A 351 -27.70 -8.92 6.62
N HIS A 352 -28.75 -8.22 6.17
CA HIS A 352 -30.14 -8.41 6.62
C HIS A 352 -31.03 -9.15 5.60
N LYS A 353 -30.45 -9.72 4.53
CA LYS A 353 -31.20 -10.62 3.65
C LYS A 353 -31.46 -11.94 4.37
N THR A 354 -32.73 -12.17 4.72
CA THR A 354 -33.27 -13.46 5.15
C THR A 354 -33.11 -14.52 4.04
N PRO A 355 -32.93 -15.82 4.37
CA PRO A 355 -32.73 -16.90 3.39
C PRO A 355 -33.84 -17.08 2.33
N ASP A 356 -35.00 -16.42 2.48
CA ASP A 356 -36.21 -16.68 1.68
C ASP A 356 -36.48 -15.70 0.53
N SER A 357 -35.48 -14.96 0.04
CA SER A 357 -35.64 -14.21 -1.21
C SER A 357 -35.26 -15.08 -2.41
N PRO A 358 -36.11 -15.18 -3.47
CA PRO A 358 -35.87 -16.08 -4.59
C PRO A 358 -34.53 -15.73 -5.24
N VAL A 359 -33.68 -16.73 -5.38
CA VAL A 359 -32.43 -16.66 -6.12
C VAL A 359 -32.75 -16.13 -7.51
N LYS A 360 -32.33 -14.89 -7.82
CA LYS A 360 -32.36 -14.38 -9.20
C LYS A 360 -31.66 -15.43 -10.07
N PRO A 361 -32.29 -15.96 -11.12
CA PRO A 361 -31.73 -17.05 -11.91
C PRO A 361 -30.33 -16.66 -12.39
N ARG A 362 -29.37 -17.57 -12.21
CA ARG A 362 -28.02 -17.44 -12.79
C ARG A 362 -28.19 -17.05 -14.26
N LEU A 363 -27.57 -15.95 -14.67
CA LEU A 363 -27.33 -15.70 -16.08
C LEU A 363 -26.46 -16.87 -16.59
N PRO A 364 -26.92 -17.64 -17.58
CA PRO A 364 -26.17 -18.79 -18.06
C PRO A 364 -24.82 -18.32 -18.59
N SER A 365 -23.77 -19.05 -18.21
CA SER A 365 -22.46 -18.88 -18.82
C SER A 365 -22.57 -19.19 -20.33
N PRO A 366 -21.80 -18.54 -21.21
CA PRO A 366 -21.91 -18.74 -22.66
C PRO A 366 -21.78 -20.20 -23.13
N GLY A 367 -21.17 -21.08 -22.32
CA GLY A 367 -21.07 -22.52 -22.60
C GLY A 367 -22.29 -23.37 -22.17
N GLU A 368 -23.14 -22.89 -21.25
CA GLU A 368 -24.36 -23.61 -20.83
C GLU A 368 -25.49 -23.50 -21.88
N ALA A 369 -25.44 -22.49 -22.75
CA ALA A 369 -26.40 -22.31 -23.84
C ALA A 369 -26.15 -23.30 -25.01
N GLU A 370 -24.89 -23.64 -25.28
CA GLU A 370 -24.53 -24.61 -26.32
C GLU A 370 -24.81 -26.05 -25.89
N ALA A 371 -24.59 -26.41 -24.63
CA ALA A 371 -24.88 -27.76 -24.12
C ALA A 371 -26.38 -28.12 -24.11
N LYS A 372 -27.27 -27.11 -24.09
CA LYS A 372 -28.73 -27.32 -24.10
C LYS A 372 -29.34 -27.42 -25.50
N SER A 373 -28.64 -27.03 -26.56
CA SER A 373 -29.16 -27.18 -27.93
C SER A 373 -28.92 -28.59 -28.50
N SER A 374 -28.03 -29.38 -27.90
CA SER A 374 -27.62 -30.70 -28.41
C SER A 374 -28.33 -31.90 -27.78
N SER A 375 -29.28 -31.71 -26.86
CA SER A 375 -29.99 -32.83 -26.19
C SER A 375 -31.50 -32.67 -26.22
N THR A 376 -32.12 -33.05 -27.34
CA THR A 376 -33.57 -33.27 -27.46
C THR A 376 -33.89 -34.73 -27.05
N PRO A 377 -34.94 -35.00 -26.25
CA PRO A 377 -35.07 -36.27 -25.53
C PRO A 377 -35.79 -37.35 -26.33
N THR A 378 -35.30 -38.59 -26.27
CA THR A 378 -36.06 -39.79 -26.65
C THR A 378 -36.70 -40.36 -25.38
N THR A 379 -38.03 -40.38 -25.36
CA THR A 379 -38.90 -41.03 -24.38
C THR A 379 -38.56 -42.51 -24.19
N HIS A 380 -38.34 -42.94 -22.95
CA HIS A 380 -38.71 -44.27 -22.50
C HIS A 380 -39.27 -44.22 -21.07
N VAL A 381 -40.54 -44.60 -21.00
CA VAL A 381 -41.30 -44.97 -19.80
C VAL A 381 -40.67 -46.22 -19.19
N ASN A 382 -40.47 -46.26 -17.87
CA ASN A 382 -40.81 -47.44 -17.06
C ASN A 382 -40.82 -47.12 -15.56
N GLN A 383 -41.89 -47.63 -14.94
CA GLN A 383 -42.25 -47.60 -13.53
C GLN A 383 -41.32 -48.48 -12.69
N GLU A 384 -41.13 -48.16 -11.41
CA GLU A 384 -41.17 -49.08 -10.25
C GLU A 384 -41.07 -48.30 -8.90
N PRO A 385 -41.51 -48.87 -7.76
CA PRO A 385 -42.22 -48.15 -6.67
C PRO A 385 -41.38 -48.02 -5.37
N PRO A 386 -41.92 -47.42 -4.28
CA PRO A 386 -41.11 -46.84 -3.21
C PRO A 386 -40.79 -47.83 -2.10
N TYR A 387 -39.68 -47.60 -1.38
CA TYR A 387 -39.46 -48.19 -0.07
C TYR A 387 -38.91 -47.16 0.93
N ASN A 388 -39.63 -47.04 2.03
CA ASN A 388 -39.36 -46.25 3.24
C ASN A 388 -38.40 -46.98 4.19
N HIS A 389 -38.02 -46.24 5.25
CA HIS A 389 -37.38 -46.65 6.52
C HIS A 389 -35.84 -46.49 6.53
N VAL A 390 -35.19 -45.83 7.49
CA VAL A 390 -35.52 -45.34 8.86
C VAL A 390 -34.74 -44.05 9.10
#